data_AF-A0A3S3SU77-F1
#
_entry.id   AF-A0A3S3SU77-F1
#
_cell.length_a   1.000
_cell.length_b   1.000
_cell.length_c   1.000
_cell.angle_alpha   90.00
_cell.angle_beta   90.00
_cell.angle_gamma   90.00
#
_symmetry.space_group_name_H-M   'P 1'
#
loop_
_entity.id
_entity.type
_entity.pdbx_description
1 polymer ?
#
loop_
_entity_poly.entity_id
_entity_poly.type
_entity_poly.pdbx_seq_one_letter_code
_entity_poly.pdbx_strand_id
1 'polypeptide(L)'
;DYLPADCPCILYDPVTIRRKMILVRERIAANYEDAASEGGHGLALPPKTLFVEQEELERSLGERPRVDLCLYPDPDAAQTPILQQVGDHSLLRQEIELQRKKRGVLAPLADRLLKWQKAEDTVIFACRSGRQVEHLEEMLAGYGIQCGRGATPLDLQKQYPGQVLLVEHPLSQGFDLPEEQLHILSAAELFGEKRLQPGRRKKGSRPQGEPVALEEISVGDVVVHRDHGLASFQGLVNMDFAGQRGDFMLLEFLGNDKLYIPVHQLHWVSRYQGLTDQQPKLDRLGSQRWQTAKKKVTEAVWQVAQELLAIYARREIRKGHCFQPPGILFKELAESFPYDETEGQAKAIDEVLKDLCSGKPMDRLVCGDVGYGKTEVAVRAAYKAIEDGFQVAVLVPTTVLAEQHAATFRERFSGFDVEVACTNRFRSTKEQKDIVRELKEGHVNLVVGTHRLLSKSIVFQKLGLLIVDEEHRFGVSHKEKIKKLRADVDVLTLTATPIPRTLQMSLLGIRDLSVISSPPRQRRAVKTFLARHDDLVIREAVQQELERGGQVFFVHNRVKSIHRIAEQIEQLVPHARIAVAHGQMPGKHLEDIMVSFINHEVDILVSTTIIESGLDIPNANTIIINRADRIGLA
;
A
#
# COMPACT_ATOMS: atom_id res chain seq x y z
N ASP A 1 30.97 -26.22 -12.01
CA ASP A 1 30.96 -26.43 -13.48
C ASP A 1 30.94 -25.13 -14.27
N TYR A 2 29.98 -24.22 -14.05
CA TYR A 2 29.90 -22.95 -14.80
C TYR A 2 30.88 -21.86 -14.35
N LEU A 3 31.47 -22.01 -13.16
CA LEU A 3 32.42 -21.06 -12.61
C LEU A 3 33.85 -21.42 -13.05
N PRO A 4 34.69 -20.44 -13.43
CA PRO A 4 36.12 -20.66 -13.73
C PRO A 4 36.82 -21.44 -12.61
N ALA A 5 37.85 -22.20 -12.96
CA ALA A 5 38.62 -23.01 -12.01
C ALA A 5 39.25 -22.16 -10.89
N ASP A 6 39.73 -20.96 -11.24
CA ASP A 6 40.41 -20.05 -10.31
C ASP A 6 39.45 -19.07 -9.60
N CYS A 7 38.13 -19.26 -9.71
CA CYS A 7 37.16 -18.36 -9.10
C CYS A 7 37.05 -18.64 -7.59
N PRO A 8 37.44 -17.68 -6.71
CA PRO A 8 37.30 -17.86 -5.27
C PRO A 8 35.83 -17.81 -4.85
N CYS A 9 35.49 -18.62 -3.85
CA CYS A 9 34.15 -18.65 -3.27
C CYS A 9 34.12 -17.84 -1.98
N ILE A 10 33.27 -16.81 -1.94
CA ILE A 10 33.01 -16.03 -0.72
C ILE A 10 31.66 -16.46 -0.15
N LEU A 11 31.66 -17.03 1.06
CA LEU A 11 30.42 -17.37 1.76
C LEU A 11 30.15 -16.35 2.85
N TYR A 12 29.00 -15.68 2.76
CA TYR A 12 28.52 -14.77 3.78
C TYR A 12 27.58 -15.52 4.74
N ASP A 13 27.95 -15.59 6.01
CA ASP A 13 27.23 -16.33 7.06
C ASP A 13 27.00 -17.82 6.73
N PRO A 14 28.05 -18.66 6.82
CA PRO A 14 27.97 -20.08 6.49
C PRO A 14 27.04 -20.88 7.42
N VAL A 15 26.73 -20.39 8.62
CA VAL A 15 25.82 -21.05 9.56
C VAL A 15 24.38 -20.93 9.05
N THR A 16 23.96 -19.73 8.67
CA THR A 16 22.62 -19.50 8.10
C THR A 16 22.42 -20.25 6.79
N ILE A 17 23.46 -20.32 5.94
CA ILE A 17 23.43 -21.12 4.71
C ILE A 17 23.18 -22.60 5.02
N ARG A 18 23.92 -23.19 5.97
CA ARG A 18 23.74 -24.59 6.37
C ARG A 18 22.32 -24.89 6.87
N ARG A 19 21.75 -24.02 7.72
CA ARG A 19 20.37 -24.18 8.20
C ARG A 19 19.35 -24.17 7.06
N LYS A 20 19.46 -23.23 6.11
CA LYS A 20 18.57 -23.17 4.95
C LYS A 20 18.69 -24.39 4.04
N MET A 21 19.90 -24.92 3.87
CA MET A 21 20.11 -26.13 3.08
C MET A 21 19.36 -27.33 3.67
N ILE A 22 19.34 -27.49 5.00
CA ILE A 22 18.62 -28.58 5.67
C ILE A 22 17.11 -28.48 5.39
N LEU A 23 16.53 -27.28 5.56
CA LEU A 23 15.10 -27.06 5.30
C LEU A 23 14.70 -27.35 3.84
N VAL A 24 15.52 -26.91 2.89
CA VAL A 24 15.28 -27.18 1.45
C VAL A 24 15.34 -28.69 1.17
N ARG A 25 16.22 -29.43 1.83
CA ARG A 25 16.32 -30.89 1.68
C ARG A 25 15.11 -31.62 2.25
N GLU A 26 14.66 -31.25 3.45
CA GLU A 26 13.43 -31.82 4.03
C GLU A 26 12.23 -31.62 3.10
N ARG A 27 12.12 -30.44 2.48
CA ARG A 27 11.07 -30.15 1.50
C ARG A 27 11.19 -31.00 0.24
N ILE A 28 12.41 -31.18 -0.30
CA ILE A 28 12.63 -32.04 -1.47
C ILE A 28 12.24 -33.49 -1.15
N ALA A 29 12.60 -33.99 0.03
CA ALA A 29 12.26 -35.34 0.47
C ALA A 29 10.75 -35.52 0.64
N ALA A 30 10.07 -34.62 1.35
CA ALA A 30 8.63 -34.68 1.54
C ALA A 30 7.85 -34.61 0.21
N ASN A 31 8.24 -33.69 -0.69
CA ASN A 31 7.63 -33.60 -2.03
C ASN A 31 7.82 -34.90 -2.84
N TYR A 32 8.98 -35.54 -2.70
CA TYR A 32 9.24 -36.82 -3.35
C TYR A 32 8.39 -37.93 -2.77
N GLU A 33 8.28 -38.04 -1.44
CA GLU A 33 7.43 -39.03 -0.77
C GLU A 33 5.95 -38.86 -1.15
N ASP A 34 5.45 -37.62 -1.17
CA ASP A 34 4.09 -37.31 -1.60
C ASP A 34 3.86 -37.68 -3.07
N ALA A 35 4.79 -37.33 -3.95
CA ALA A 35 4.70 -37.65 -5.38
C ALA A 35 4.87 -39.15 -5.69
N ALA A 36 5.60 -39.88 -4.83
CA ALA A 36 5.82 -41.32 -4.91
C ALA A 36 4.69 -42.14 -4.25
N SER A 37 3.86 -41.53 -3.40
CA SER A 37 2.70 -42.17 -2.79
C SER A 37 1.62 -42.54 -3.82
N GLU A 38 0.75 -43.51 -3.50
CA GLU A 38 -0.25 -44.10 -4.43
C GLU A 38 -1.26 -43.10 -5.05
N GLY A 39 -1.33 -41.85 -4.56
CA GLY A 39 -2.14 -40.76 -5.13
C GLY A 39 -1.41 -39.84 -6.11
N GLY A 40 -0.08 -39.90 -6.16
CA GLY A 40 0.75 -39.28 -7.20
C GLY A 40 0.90 -40.23 -8.39
N HIS A 41 1.21 -39.73 -9.58
CA HIS A 41 1.31 -40.54 -10.80
C HIS A 41 2.43 -41.61 -10.78
N GLY A 42 3.04 -41.92 -9.63
CA GLY A 42 4.07 -42.95 -9.43
C GLY A 42 5.39 -42.67 -10.17
N LEU A 43 5.52 -41.48 -10.76
CA LEU A 43 6.60 -41.09 -11.65
C LEU A 43 7.34 -39.89 -11.06
N ALA A 44 7.90 -40.05 -9.86
CA ALA A 44 8.83 -39.10 -9.27
C ALA A 44 10.26 -39.67 -9.41
N LEU A 45 11.18 -38.88 -9.97
CA LEU A 45 12.59 -39.25 -9.96
C LEU A 45 13.15 -39.10 -8.54
N PRO A 46 14.04 -40.00 -8.08
CA PRO A 46 14.70 -39.86 -6.80
C PRO A 46 15.43 -38.51 -6.70
N PRO A 47 15.36 -37.79 -5.57
CA PRO A 47 15.99 -36.47 -5.42
C PRO A 47 17.45 -36.41 -5.86
N LYS A 48 18.21 -37.48 -5.61
CA LYS A 48 19.63 -37.62 -5.98
C LYS A 48 19.93 -37.46 -7.48
N THR A 49 18.94 -37.64 -8.35
CA THR A 49 19.14 -37.48 -9.81
C THR A 49 19.07 -36.03 -10.26
N LEU A 50 18.43 -35.15 -9.48
CA LEU A 50 18.18 -33.75 -9.83
C LEU A 50 18.90 -32.78 -8.89
N PHE A 51 19.15 -33.18 -7.64
CA PHE A 51 19.73 -32.35 -6.61
C PHE A 51 21.06 -32.93 -6.12
N VAL A 52 22.02 -32.03 -5.88
CA VAL A 52 23.36 -32.37 -5.39
C VAL A 52 23.30 -32.74 -3.91
N GLU A 53 24.06 -33.77 -3.53
CA GLU A 53 24.16 -34.16 -2.13
C GLU A 53 25.05 -33.20 -1.31
N GLN A 54 24.83 -33.10 0.00
CA GLN A 54 25.53 -32.12 0.84
C GLN A 54 27.03 -32.40 0.86
N GLU A 55 27.39 -33.68 0.97
CA GLU A 55 28.78 -34.13 0.93
C GLU A 55 29.44 -33.79 -0.41
N GLU A 56 28.70 -33.87 -1.52
CA GLU A 56 29.20 -33.55 -2.85
C GLU A 56 29.34 -32.03 -3.05
N LEU A 57 28.39 -31.25 -2.52
CA LEU A 57 28.46 -29.80 -2.52
C LEU A 57 29.65 -29.31 -1.67
N GLU A 58 29.80 -29.82 -0.44
CA GLU A 58 30.90 -29.48 0.46
C GLU A 58 32.25 -29.85 -0.14
N ARG A 59 32.35 -31.01 -0.81
CA ARG A 59 33.55 -31.40 -1.56
C ARG A 59 33.85 -30.42 -2.69
N SER A 60 32.86 -30.08 -3.52
CA SER A 60 33.03 -29.15 -4.64
C SER A 60 33.41 -27.72 -4.21
N LEU A 61 32.93 -27.29 -3.04
CA LEU A 61 33.27 -26.01 -2.44
C LEU A 61 34.68 -26.03 -1.79
N GLY A 62 35.12 -27.19 -1.30
CA GLY A 62 36.45 -27.40 -0.72
C GLY A 62 37.58 -27.46 -1.76
N GLU A 63 37.27 -27.76 -3.02
CA GLU A 63 38.25 -27.79 -4.13
C GLU A 63 38.68 -26.38 -4.59
N ARG A 64 38.05 -25.32 -4.09
CA ARG A 64 38.27 -23.92 -4.49
C ARG A 64 38.78 -23.08 -3.32
N PRO A 65 39.55 -22.01 -3.56
CA PRO A 65 39.89 -21.06 -2.51
C PRO A 65 38.61 -20.43 -1.95
N ARG A 66 38.41 -20.58 -0.64
CA ARG A 66 37.19 -20.20 0.07
C ARG A 66 37.50 -19.14 1.14
N VAL A 67 36.66 -18.11 1.20
CA VAL A 67 36.68 -17.08 2.24
C VAL A 67 35.33 -17.05 2.91
N ASP A 68 35.31 -17.32 4.21
CA ASP A 68 34.11 -17.26 5.03
C ASP A 68 34.05 -15.91 5.74
N LEU A 69 32.99 -15.15 5.45
CA LEU A 69 32.69 -13.90 6.13
C LEU A 69 31.68 -14.19 7.23
N CYS A 70 32.14 -14.14 8.48
CA CYS A 70 31.35 -14.39 9.67
C CYS A 70 31.31 -13.14 10.54
N LEU A 71 30.11 -12.74 10.98
CA LEU A 71 29.93 -11.65 11.95
C LEU A 71 30.43 -12.05 13.35
N TYR A 72 30.39 -13.34 13.64
CA TYR A 72 30.85 -13.93 14.89
C TYR A 72 31.88 -15.02 14.59
N PRO A 73 32.94 -15.15 15.40
CA PRO A 73 33.90 -16.24 15.24
C PRO A 73 33.17 -17.59 15.39
N ASP A 74 33.30 -18.45 14.38
CA ASP A 74 32.81 -19.83 14.46
C ASP A 74 33.80 -20.63 15.34
N PRO A 75 33.38 -21.10 16.52
CA PRO A 75 34.25 -21.84 17.43
C PRO A 75 34.71 -23.18 16.85
N ASP A 76 34.00 -23.71 15.86
CA ASP A 76 34.27 -25.01 15.23
C ASP A 76 35.10 -24.86 13.93
N ALA A 77 35.54 -23.65 13.59
CA ALA A 77 36.35 -23.42 12.39
C ALA A 77 37.76 -24.02 12.53
N ALA A 78 38.17 -24.80 11.52
CA ALA A 78 39.47 -25.45 11.48
C ALA A 78 40.66 -24.49 11.23
N GLN A 79 40.40 -23.24 10.84
CA GLN A 79 41.41 -22.22 10.52
C GLN A 79 41.34 -21.04 11.48
N THR A 80 42.47 -20.39 11.70
CA THR A 80 42.56 -19.19 12.54
C THR A 80 41.83 -18.02 11.86
N PRO A 81 40.80 -17.43 12.48
CA PRO A 81 40.07 -16.32 11.88
C PRO A 81 40.93 -15.05 11.85
N ILE A 82 40.86 -14.29 10.75
CA ILE A 82 41.33 -12.90 10.72
C ILE A 82 40.24 -12.06 11.38
N LEU A 83 40.57 -11.42 12.51
CA LEU A 83 39.63 -10.57 13.23
C LEU A 83 39.85 -9.11 12.81
N GLN A 84 38.80 -8.49 12.27
CA GLN A 84 38.76 -7.07 11.99
C GLN A 84 37.74 -6.43 12.94
N GLN A 85 38.14 -5.42 13.70
CA GLN A 85 37.18 -4.63 14.48
C GLN A 85 36.41 -3.70 13.55
N VAL A 86 35.09 -3.86 13.54
CA VAL A 86 34.15 -3.01 12.80
C VAL A 86 33.11 -2.54 13.80
N GLY A 87 32.89 -1.24 13.88
CA GLY A 87 31.80 -0.68 14.66
C GLY A 87 30.55 -0.44 13.82
N ASP A 88 29.48 -0.08 14.51
CA ASP A 88 28.23 0.36 13.90
C ASP A 88 27.85 1.78 14.36
N HIS A 89 26.93 2.39 13.62
CA HIS A 89 26.40 3.72 13.97
C HIS A 89 25.12 3.64 14.81
N SER A 90 24.85 2.51 15.48
CA SER A 90 23.62 2.30 16.25
C SER A 90 23.46 3.32 17.38
N LEU A 91 24.55 3.66 18.08
CA LEU A 91 24.55 4.67 19.14
C LEU A 91 24.32 6.08 18.60
N LEU A 92 24.96 6.43 17.48
CA LEU A 92 24.76 7.72 16.82
C LEU A 92 23.29 7.87 16.40
N ARG A 93 22.70 6.80 15.85
CA ARG A 93 21.28 6.78 15.49
C ARG A 93 20.38 7.00 16.70
N GLN A 94 20.62 6.32 17.82
CA GLN A 94 19.86 6.54 19.05
C GLN A 94 19.98 7.96 19.58
N GLU A 95 21.19 8.55 19.56
CA GLU A 95 21.41 9.94 19.96
C GLU A 95 20.63 10.92 19.07
N ILE A 96 20.64 10.71 17.76
CA ILE A 96 19.88 11.50 16.78
C ILE A 96 18.37 11.34 17.04
N GLU A 97 17.88 10.12 17.25
CA GLU A 97 16.47 9.84 17.52
C GLU A 97 15.98 10.50 18.82
N LEU A 98 16.80 10.47 19.88
CA LEU A 98 16.49 11.11 21.18
C LEU A 98 16.42 12.64 21.09
N GLN A 99 17.32 13.25 20.30
CA GLN A 99 17.39 14.70 20.16
C GLN A 99 16.50 15.28 19.05
N ARG A 100 15.94 14.41 18.19
CA ARG A 100 15.09 14.77 17.06
C ARG A 100 13.97 15.74 17.43
N LYS A 101 13.32 15.52 18.57
CA LYS A 101 12.19 16.35 19.06
C LYS A 101 12.58 17.77 19.48
N LYS A 102 13.84 18.02 19.84
CA LYS A 102 14.29 19.31 20.37
C LYS A 102 15.11 20.13 19.37
N ARG A 103 15.87 19.46 18.49
CA ARG A 103 16.87 20.10 17.62
C ARG A 103 16.87 19.58 16.18
N GLY A 104 15.92 18.72 15.80
CA GLY A 104 15.91 18.07 14.49
C GLY A 104 17.00 17.01 14.34
N VAL A 105 17.16 16.50 13.11
CA VAL A 105 18.09 15.40 12.77
C VAL A 105 19.52 15.89 12.51
N LEU A 106 19.67 17.10 11.98
CA LEU A 106 20.94 17.60 11.47
C LEU A 106 21.87 18.15 12.55
N ALA A 107 21.34 18.81 13.57
CA ALA A 107 22.13 19.38 14.65
C ALA A 107 22.99 18.32 15.40
N PRO A 108 22.44 17.19 15.89
CA PRO A 108 23.25 16.16 16.55
C PRO A 108 24.25 15.50 15.60
N LEU A 109 23.89 15.33 14.33
CA LEU A 109 24.81 14.82 13.30
C LEU A 109 25.98 15.78 13.07
N ALA A 110 25.70 17.09 12.96
CA ALA A 110 26.73 18.12 12.80
C ALA A 110 27.68 18.17 13.99
N ASP A 111 27.17 18.10 15.22
CA ASP A 111 27.99 18.03 16.44
C ASP A 111 28.94 16.81 16.43
N ARG A 112 28.48 15.67 15.90
CA ARG A 112 29.30 14.46 15.77
C ARG A 112 30.36 14.62 14.68
N LEU A 113 29.97 15.11 13.50
CA LEU A 113 30.89 15.39 12.39
C LEU A 113 32.02 16.33 12.84
N LEU A 114 31.70 17.41 13.56
CA LEU A 114 32.70 18.33 14.09
C LEU A 114 33.66 17.68 15.10
N LYS A 115 33.19 16.71 15.91
CA LYS A 115 34.07 15.94 16.80
C LYS A 115 35.05 15.07 16.02
N TRP A 116 34.57 14.39 14.99
CA TRP A 116 35.41 13.56 14.12
C TRP A 116 36.41 14.39 13.32
N GLN A 117 36.01 15.56 12.81
CA GLN A 117 36.93 16.50 12.16
C GLN A 117 38.04 16.97 13.11
N LYS A 118 37.72 17.21 14.38
CA LYS A 118 38.73 17.58 15.41
C LYS A 118 39.67 16.43 15.77
N ALA A 119 39.22 15.19 15.62
CA ALA A 119 40.04 13.99 15.83
C ALA A 119 40.88 13.63 14.60
N GLU A 120 40.79 14.42 13.52
CA GLU A 120 41.40 14.16 12.21
C GLU A 120 40.90 12.87 11.53
N ASP A 121 39.76 12.33 11.98
CA ASP A 121 39.13 11.16 11.38
C ASP A 121 38.58 11.49 9.97
N THR A 122 38.64 10.51 9.06
CA THR A 122 38.06 10.63 7.73
C THR A 122 36.59 10.24 7.77
N VAL A 123 35.68 11.11 7.30
CA VAL A 123 34.25 10.79 7.24
C VAL A 123 33.78 10.75 5.79
N ILE A 124 33.22 9.63 5.37
CA ILE A 124 32.62 9.45 4.04
C ILE A 124 31.11 9.31 4.19
N PHE A 125 30.37 10.16 3.51
CA PHE A 125 28.91 10.13 3.47
C PHE A 125 28.41 9.58 2.13
N ALA A 126 27.95 8.33 2.18
CA ALA A 126 27.37 7.61 1.05
C ALA A 126 25.96 8.13 0.75
N CYS A 127 25.84 8.91 -0.31
CA CYS A 127 24.61 9.53 -0.79
C CYS A 127 24.04 8.76 -1.98
N ARG A 128 22.71 8.75 -2.11
CA ARG A 128 22.01 7.98 -3.15
C ARG A 128 22.02 8.64 -4.53
N SER A 129 22.09 9.97 -4.59
CA SER A 129 21.98 10.73 -5.85
C SER A 129 22.70 12.06 -5.75
N GLY A 130 23.10 12.62 -6.90
CA GLY A 130 23.71 13.95 -6.97
C GLY A 130 22.86 15.06 -6.33
N ARG A 131 21.52 14.97 -6.42
CA ARG A 131 20.62 15.91 -5.72
C ARG A 131 20.70 15.80 -4.20
N GLN A 132 20.88 14.58 -3.67
CA GLN A 132 21.05 14.39 -2.24
C GLN A 132 22.42 14.91 -1.78
N VAL A 133 23.45 14.77 -2.61
CA VAL A 133 24.78 15.36 -2.36
C VAL A 133 24.66 16.88 -2.27
N GLU A 134 24.06 17.54 -3.27
CA GLU A 134 23.84 18.99 -3.28
C GLU A 134 23.05 19.46 -2.05
N HIS A 135 21.96 18.76 -1.71
CA HIS A 135 21.14 19.11 -0.58
C HIS A 135 21.88 18.94 0.76
N LEU A 136 22.61 17.83 0.96
CA LEU A 136 23.39 17.61 2.19
C LEU A 136 24.53 18.61 2.32
N GLU A 137 25.16 18.98 1.20
CA GLU A 137 26.19 20.03 1.16
C GLU A 137 25.62 21.38 1.63
N GLU A 138 24.46 21.79 1.12
CA GLU A 138 23.77 23.02 1.55
C GLU A 138 23.37 22.98 3.04
N MET A 139 22.83 21.85 3.50
CA MET A 139 22.42 21.68 4.89
C MET A 139 23.61 21.75 5.86
N LEU A 140 24.69 21.02 5.58
CA LEU A 140 25.88 20.96 6.43
C LEU A 140 26.66 22.29 6.42
N ALA A 141 26.63 23.02 5.30
CA ALA A 141 27.17 24.36 5.22
C ALA A 141 26.49 25.32 6.21
N GLY A 142 25.18 25.17 6.45
CA GLY A 142 24.43 25.94 7.46
C GLY A 142 24.92 25.72 8.91
N TYR A 143 25.61 24.60 9.17
CA TYR A 143 26.24 24.28 10.46
C TYR A 143 27.75 24.52 10.48
N GLY A 144 28.31 25.13 9.41
CA GLY A 144 29.74 25.44 9.30
C GLY A 144 30.63 24.26 8.93
N ILE A 145 30.07 23.15 8.44
CA ILE A 145 30.83 21.97 7.99
C ILE A 145 31.09 22.10 6.48
N GLN A 146 32.36 22.11 6.09
CA GLN A 146 32.74 22.08 4.68
C GLN A 146 32.85 20.63 4.20
N CYS A 147 32.08 20.31 3.16
CA CYS A 147 32.06 18.99 2.56
C CYS A 147 32.79 18.99 1.21
N GLY A 148 33.66 17.99 0.99
CA GLY A 148 34.23 17.69 -0.32
C GLY A 148 33.35 16.70 -1.09
N ARG A 149 33.50 16.65 -2.42
CA ARG A 149 32.85 15.62 -3.25
C ARG A 149 33.86 14.55 -3.63
N GLY A 150 33.55 13.28 -3.33
CA GLY A 150 34.37 12.12 -3.70
C GLY A 150 33.87 11.44 -4.97
N ALA A 151 34.80 10.95 -5.81
CA ALA A 151 34.49 10.13 -6.98
C ALA A 151 34.52 8.64 -6.63
N THR A 152 33.65 7.84 -7.28
CA THR A 152 33.62 6.38 -7.14
C THR A 152 34.36 5.70 -8.29
N PRO A 153 35.07 4.58 -8.07
CA PRO A 153 35.38 3.96 -6.77
C PRO A 153 36.34 4.81 -5.93
N LEU A 154 36.13 4.85 -4.61
CA LEU A 154 37.03 5.57 -3.70
C LEU A 154 38.33 4.82 -3.53
N ASP A 155 39.41 5.58 -3.57
CA ASP A 155 40.72 5.14 -3.17
C ASP A 155 40.85 5.33 -1.65
N LEU A 156 40.54 4.27 -0.89
CA LEU A 156 40.63 4.25 0.57
C LEU A 156 42.08 4.25 1.08
N GLN A 157 43.08 4.05 0.21
CA GLN A 157 44.50 4.19 0.58
C GLN A 157 44.92 5.65 0.70
N LYS A 158 44.15 6.58 0.13
CA LYS A 158 44.34 8.02 0.33
C LYS A 158 43.66 8.47 1.62
N GLN A 159 44.45 8.99 2.54
CA GLN A 159 43.95 9.60 3.77
C GLN A 159 43.39 11.01 3.48
N TYR A 160 42.20 11.29 3.99
CA TYR A 160 41.57 12.61 3.94
C TYR A 160 41.34 13.14 5.36
N PRO A 161 42.42 13.43 6.11
CA PRO A 161 42.34 13.71 7.54
C PRO A 161 41.42 14.90 7.81
N GLY A 162 40.42 14.69 8.69
CA GLY A 162 39.45 15.70 9.09
C GLY A 162 38.48 16.17 7.99
N GLN A 163 38.40 15.48 6.85
CA GLN A 163 37.49 15.85 5.76
C GLN A 163 36.19 15.05 5.82
N VAL A 164 35.09 15.72 5.47
CA VAL A 164 33.78 15.10 5.21
C VAL A 164 33.59 15.01 3.70
N LEU A 165 33.59 13.79 3.15
CA LEU A 165 33.43 13.54 1.72
C LEU A 165 32.03 13.03 1.41
N LEU A 166 31.28 13.74 0.55
CA LEU A 166 30.01 13.27 0.02
C LEU A 166 30.23 12.50 -1.28
N VAL A 167 29.65 11.32 -1.37
CA VAL A 167 29.89 10.38 -2.48
C VAL A 167 28.56 9.93 -3.04
N GLU A 168 28.40 9.96 -4.36
CA GLU A 168 27.22 9.40 -5.03
C GLU A 168 27.33 7.88 -5.17
N HIS A 169 27.24 7.17 -4.04
CA HIS A 169 27.11 5.73 -3.99
C HIS A 169 26.19 5.35 -2.83
N PRO A 170 25.07 4.65 -3.05
CA PRO A 170 24.23 4.20 -1.96
C PRO A 170 24.93 3.08 -1.16
N LEU A 171 24.79 3.12 0.17
CA LEU A 171 25.11 2.01 1.06
C LEU A 171 23.86 1.64 1.86
N SER A 172 23.62 0.35 2.08
CA SER A 172 22.48 -0.11 2.90
C SER A 172 22.65 0.27 4.37
N GLN A 173 23.87 0.12 4.88
CA GLN A 173 24.27 0.46 6.23
C GLN A 173 25.68 1.07 6.18
N GLY A 174 25.93 2.03 7.06
CA GLY A 174 27.26 2.54 7.34
C GLY A 174 27.98 1.67 8.36
N PHE A 175 29.28 1.91 8.52
CA PHE A 175 30.14 1.24 9.46
C PHE A 175 31.36 2.12 9.77
N ASP A 176 32.02 1.84 10.88
CA ASP A 176 33.29 2.46 11.24
C ASP A 176 34.43 1.42 11.29
N LEU A 177 35.62 1.88 10.91
CA LEU A 177 36.88 1.16 11.04
C LEU A 177 37.76 1.93 12.03
N PRO A 178 37.68 1.62 13.34
CA PRO A 178 38.43 2.34 14.38
C PRO A 178 39.94 2.33 14.15
N GLU A 179 40.48 1.23 13.64
CA GLU A 179 41.91 1.07 13.37
C GLU A 179 42.42 2.00 12.25
N GLU A 180 41.54 2.40 11.33
CA GLU A 180 41.86 3.28 10.19
C GLU A 180 41.35 4.71 10.37
N GLN A 181 40.73 5.03 11.52
CA GLN A 181 40.07 6.32 11.80
C GLN A 181 39.09 6.72 10.68
N LEU A 182 38.36 5.74 10.15
CA LEU A 182 37.46 5.90 9.01
C LEU A 182 36.00 5.64 9.42
N HIS A 183 35.14 6.62 9.14
CA HIS A 183 33.69 6.52 9.37
C HIS A 183 32.96 6.59 8.04
N ILE A 184 32.26 5.52 7.67
CA ILE A 184 31.45 5.47 6.44
C ILE A 184 29.98 5.54 6.84
N LEU A 185 29.38 6.73 6.68
CA LEU A 185 27.98 6.98 6.99
C LEU A 185 27.11 6.69 5.77
N SER A 186 26.03 5.95 5.98
CA SER A 186 24.98 5.82 4.97
C SER A 186 23.91 6.89 5.17
N ALA A 187 23.62 7.66 4.11
CA ALA A 187 22.46 8.53 4.11
C ALA A 187 21.15 7.75 4.24
N ALA A 188 21.12 6.49 3.80
CA ALA A 188 19.97 5.61 3.95
C ALA A 188 19.79 5.16 5.41
N GLU A 189 20.88 4.98 6.15
CA GLU A 189 20.84 4.63 7.57
C GLU A 189 20.39 5.81 8.45
N LEU A 190 20.92 7.00 8.19
CA LEU A 190 20.67 8.19 9.01
C LEU A 190 19.35 8.90 8.69
N PHE A 191 18.90 8.85 7.45
CA PHE A 191 17.66 9.52 6.99
C PHE A 191 16.56 8.55 6.54
N GLY A 192 16.78 7.24 6.67
CA GLY A 192 15.85 6.17 6.29
C GLY A 192 16.13 5.54 4.92
N GLU A 193 15.91 4.22 4.80
CA GLU A 193 16.21 3.45 3.59
C GLU A 193 15.39 3.94 2.38
N LYS A 194 16.03 4.70 1.48
CA LYS A 194 15.50 4.98 0.15
C LYS A 194 16.28 4.17 -0.91
N ARG A 195 15.86 2.93 -1.20
CA ARG A 195 16.43 2.12 -2.30
C ARG A 195 16.27 2.82 -3.67
N LEU A 196 17.36 2.87 -4.44
CA LEU A 196 17.42 3.52 -5.75
C LEU A 196 16.66 2.79 -6.84
N GLN A 197 16.14 3.59 -7.77
CA GLN A 197 15.77 3.17 -9.12
C GLN A 197 16.96 3.27 -10.07
N PRO A 198 17.08 2.36 -11.06
CA PRO A 198 17.80 2.64 -12.30
C PRO A 198 17.12 3.80 -13.05
N GLY A 199 17.90 4.81 -13.43
CA GLY A 199 17.42 5.96 -14.21
C GLY A 199 16.87 5.55 -15.56
N ARG A 200 15.55 5.63 -15.75
CA ARG A 200 14.92 5.40 -17.05
C ARG A 200 14.98 6.70 -17.86
N ARG A 201 15.77 6.73 -18.93
CA ARG A 201 15.77 7.78 -19.95
C ARG A 201 14.32 8.11 -20.36
N LYS A 202 13.99 9.41 -20.40
CA LYS A 202 12.73 9.94 -20.93
C LYS A 202 12.49 9.40 -22.35
N LYS A 203 11.59 8.42 -22.50
CA LYS A 203 10.94 8.14 -23.78
C LYS A 203 9.66 8.97 -23.81
N GLY A 204 9.49 9.71 -24.91
CA GLY A 204 8.47 10.73 -25.09
C GLY A 204 7.06 10.25 -24.76
N SER A 205 6.31 11.17 -24.18
CA SER A 205 4.86 11.19 -24.04
C SER A 205 4.18 10.59 -25.28
N ARG A 206 3.48 9.48 -25.10
CA ARG A 206 2.36 9.09 -25.95
C ARG A 206 1.09 9.56 -25.24
N PRO A 207 0.14 10.20 -25.94
CA PRO A 207 -1.18 10.48 -25.37
C PRO A 207 -1.90 9.14 -25.18
N GLN A 208 -1.99 8.65 -23.94
CA GLN A 208 -2.83 7.50 -23.60
C GLN A 208 -4.26 7.99 -23.40
N GLY A 209 -5.01 8.07 -24.51
CA GLY A 209 -6.41 7.66 -24.45
C GLY A 209 -6.41 6.14 -24.47
N GLU A 210 -6.68 5.51 -23.33
CA GLU A 210 -6.96 4.07 -23.33
C GLU A 210 -8.22 3.82 -24.17
N PRO A 211 -8.18 2.90 -25.15
CA PRO A 211 -9.41 2.40 -25.74
C PRO A 211 -10.10 1.55 -24.67
N VAL A 212 -11.36 1.91 -24.39
CA VAL A 212 -12.32 1.13 -23.60
C VAL A 212 -12.21 -0.34 -24.00
N ALA A 213 -11.99 -1.21 -23.02
CA ALA A 213 -11.87 -2.65 -23.21
C ALA A 213 -13.10 -3.17 -23.99
N LEU A 214 -12.86 -3.84 -25.12
CA LEU A 214 -13.87 -4.71 -25.74
C LEU A 214 -14.04 -5.92 -24.81
N GLU A 215 -15.13 -5.94 -24.05
CA GLU A 215 -15.48 -7.07 -23.20
C GLU A 215 -15.76 -8.30 -24.07
N GLU A 216 -15.03 -9.39 -23.85
CA GLU A 216 -15.28 -10.67 -24.53
C GLU A 216 -16.57 -11.31 -23.97
N ILE A 217 -17.51 -11.63 -24.87
CA ILE A 217 -18.79 -12.29 -24.56
C ILE A 217 -18.70 -13.76 -24.98
N SER A 218 -18.94 -14.68 -24.04
CA SER A 218 -18.95 -16.13 -24.28
C SER A 218 -20.36 -16.67 -24.47
N VAL A 219 -20.51 -17.75 -25.23
CA VAL A 219 -21.81 -18.43 -25.43
C VAL A 219 -22.35 -18.90 -24.07
N GLY A 220 -23.60 -18.55 -23.77
CA GLY A 220 -24.26 -18.78 -22.49
C GLY A 220 -24.23 -17.58 -21.54
N ASP A 221 -23.50 -16.52 -21.86
CA ASP A 221 -23.47 -15.30 -21.04
C ASP A 221 -24.82 -14.56 -21.10
N VAL A 222 -25.21 -13.98 -19.96
CA VAL A 222 -26.35 -13.08 -19.91
C VAL A 222 -25.94 -11.71 -20.45
N VAL A 223 -26.71 -11.22 -21.41
CA VAL A 223 -26.54 -9.91 -22.04
C VAL A 223 -27.78 -9.06 -21.87
N VAL A 224 -27.61 -7.75 -21.93
CA VAL A 224 -28.66 -6.74 -21.88
C VAL A 224 -28.86 -6.19 -23.29
N HIS A 225 -30.06 -6.38 -23.84
CA HIS A 225 -30.50 -5.67 -25.03
C HIS A 225 -31.16 -4.34 -24.64
N ARG A 226 -30.73 -3.24 -25.26
CA ARG A 226 -31.18 -1.87 -24.94
C ARG A 226 -32.70 -1.71 -24.83
N ASP A 227 -33.45 -2.39 -25.70
CA ASP A 227 -34.90 -2.22 -25.86
C ASP A 227 -35.73 -3.42 -25.35
N HIS A 228 -35.11 -4.58 -25.16
CA HIS A 228 -35.81 -5.84 -24.84
C HIS A 228 -35.43 -6.46 -23.49
N GLY A 229 -34.34 -6.00 -22.86
CA GLY A 229 -33.93 -6.46 -21.53
C GLY A 229 -32.97 -7.63 -21.57
N LEU A 230 -33.04 -8.47 -20.54
CA LEU A 230 -32.06 -9.54 -20.29
C LEU A 230 -32.31 -10.76 -21.17
N ALA A 231 -31.27 -11.22 -21.87
CA ALA A 231 -31.25 -12.39 -22.72
C ALA A 231 -29.98 -13.22 -22.53
N SER A 232 -30.00 -14.49 -22.94
CA SER A 232 -28.84 -15.36 -23.02
C SER A 232 -28.23 -15.28 -24.42
N PHE A 233 -26.91 -15.09 -24.53
CA PHE A 233 -26.23 -15.12 -25.82
C PHE A 233 -25.97 -16.55 -26.28
N GLN A 234 -26.44 -16.92 -27.48
CA GLN A 234 -26.34 -18.29 -28.02
C GLN A 234 -25.33 -18.41 -29.18
N GLY A 235 -24.49 -17.40 -29.41
CA GLY A 235 -23.49 -17.41 -30.46
C GLY A 235 -23.86 -16.60 -31.70
N LEU A 236 -22.98 -16.66 -32.71
CA LEU A 236 -23.18 -16.06 -34.02
C LEU A 236 -23.74 -17.11 -34.99
N VAL A 237 -24.78 -16.74 -35.74
CA VAL A 237 -25.42 -17.57 -36.75
C VAL A 237 -25.34 -16.85 -38.08
N ASN A 238 -24.82 -17.52 -39.10
CA ASN A 238 -24.90 -17.04 -40.47
C ASN A 238 -26.27 -17.40 -41.05
N MET A 239 -27.03 -16.41 -41.49
CA MET A 239 -28.35 -16.63 -42.08
C MET A 239 -28.65 -15.66 -43.22
N ASP A 240 -29.53 -16.08 -44.11
CA ASP A 240 -30.06 -15.28 -45.20
C ASP A 240 -31.43 -14.75 -44.77
N PHE A 241 -31.50 -13.45 -44.50
CA PHE A 241 -32.73 -12.78 -44.05
C PHE A 241 -33.02 -11.58 -44.95
N ALA A 242 -34.22 -11.54 -45.54
CA ALA A 242 -34.64 -10.51 -46.49
C ALA A 242 -33.71 -10.32 -47.71
N GLY A 243 -33.06 -11.38 -48.18
CA GLY A 243 -32.21 -11.37 -49.39
C GLY A 243 -30.78 -10.87 -49.19
N GLN A 244 -30.35 -10.70 -47.93
CA GLN A 244 -28.97 -10.41 -47.57
C GLN A 244 -28.41 -11.54 -46.68
N ARG A 245 -27.30 -12.14 -47.13
CA ARG A 245 -26.50 -13.04 -46.30
C ARG A 245 -25.65 -12.22 -45.34
N GLY A 246 -25.74 -12.53 -44.06
CA GLY A 246 -24.96 -11.86 -43.04
C GLY A 246 -24.82 -12.69 -41.77
N ASP A 247 -23.93 -12.23 -40.90
CA ASP A 247 -23.76 -12.78 -39.56
C ASP A 247 -24.71 -12.06 -38.59
N PHE A 248 -25.41 -12.85 -37.78
CA PHE A 248 -26.35 -12.39 -36.77
C PHE A 248 -25.98 -12.96 -35.40
N MET A 249 -26.04 -12.12 -34.38
CA MET A 249 -25.97 -12.53 -32.99
C MET A 249 -27.33 -13.06 -32.54
N LEU A 250 -27.36 -14.31 -32.06
CA LEU A 250 -28.56 -14.95 -31.54
C LEU A 250 -28.67 -14.71 -30.03
N LEU A 251 -29.77 -14.07 -29.62
CA LEU A 251 -30.15 -13.89 -28.22
C LEU A 251 -31.40 -14.72 -27.91
N GLU A 252 -31.43 -15.34 -26.75
CA GLU A 252 -32.56 -16.12 -26.24
C GLU A 252 -33.16 -15.49 -24.99
N PHE A 253 -34.46 -15.22 -25.04
CA PHE A 253 -35.26 -14.63 -23.97
C PHE A 253 -36.07 -15.70 -23.23
N LEU A 254 -36.72 -15.32 -22.13
CA LEU A 254 -37.52 -16.24 -21.32
C LEU A 254 -38.67 -16.84 -22.14
N GLY A 255 -38.74 -18.17 -22.21
CA GLY A 255 -39.75 -18.89 -23.00
C GLY A 255 -39.27 -19.37 -24.37
N ASN A 256 -37.94 -19.43 -24.59
CA ASN A 256 -37.28 -19.81 -25.85
C ASN A 256 -37.56 -18.85 -27.01
N ASP A 257 -37.90 -17.59 -26.69
CA ASP A 257 -38.06 -16.52 -27.68
C ASP A 257 -36.68 -16.10 -28.21
N LYS A 258 -36.49 -16.15 -29.53
CA LYS A 258 -35.20 -15.86 -30.18
C LYS A 258 -35.21 -14.50 -30.87
N LEU A 259 -34.14 -13.72 -30.68
CA LEU A 259 -33.89 -12.45 -31.34
C LEU A 259 -32.57 -12.52 -32.12
N TYR A 260 -32.61 -12.19 -33.41
CA TYR A 260 -31.44 -12.15 -34.28
C TYR A 260 -31.04 -10.70 -34.51
N ILE A 261 -29.82 -10.34 -34.08
CA ILE A 261 -29.31 -8.98 -34.18
C ILE A 261 -28.18 -8.98 -35.21
N PRO A 262 -28.26 -8.18 -36.28
CA PRO A 262 -27.16 -8.06 -37.23
C PRO A 262 -25.87 -7.60 -36.53
N VAL A 263 -24.71 -8.12 -36.94
CA VAL A 263 -23.41 -7.75 -36.33
C VAL A 263 -23.12 -6.23 -36.35
N HIS A 264 -23.66 -5.48 -37.31
CA HIS A 264 -23.51 -4.01 -37.32
C HIS A 264 -24.31 -3.28 -36.21
N GLN A 265 -25.25 -3.96 -35.55
CA GLN A 265 -26.06 -3.44 -34.43
C GLN A 265 -25.60 -3.95 -33.06
N LEU A 266 -24.38 -4.51 -32.96
CA LEU A 266 -23.81 -5.02 -31.70
C LEU A 266 -23.80 -3.97 -30.57
N HIS A 267 -23.75 -2.68 -30.89
CA HIS A 267 -23.79 -1.59 -29.93
C HIS A 267 -25.10 -1.50 -29.11
N TRP A 268 -26.15 -2.26 -29.45
CA TRP A 268 -27.38 -2.37 -28.64
C TRP A 268 -27.31 -3.45 -27.57
N VAL A 269 -26.26 -4.26 -27.58
CA VAL A 269 -26.04 -5.37 -26.66
C VAL A 269 -24.85 -5.04 -25.77
N SER A 270 -25.02 -5.24 -24.47
CA SER A 270 -23.94 -5.10 -23.48
C SER A 270 -23.97 -6.28 -22.54
N ARG A 271 -22.82 -6.75 -22.05
CA ARG A 271 -22.77 -7.85 -21.09
C ARG A 271 -23.46 -7.43 -19.78
N TYR A 272 -24.24 -8.34 -19.18
CA TYR A 272 -24.84 -8.07 -17.88
C TYR A 272 -23.77 -8.17 -16.77
N GLN A 273 -23.66 -7.11 -15.97
CA GLN A 273 -22.79 -7.06 -14.78
C GLN A 273 -23.67 -6.87 -13.53
N GLY A 274 -23.89 -7.96 -12.79
CA GLY A 274 -24.66 -7.95 -11.54
C GLY A 274 -23.76 -7.85 -10.30
N LEU A 275 -24.27 -7.25 -9.22
CA LEU A 275 -23.58 -7.15 -7.92
C LEU A 275 -23.67 -8.42 -7.07
N THR A 276 -24.34 -9.47 -7.55
CA THR A 276 -24.69 -10.68 -6.80
C THR A 276 -24.46 -11.91 -7.66
N ASP A 277 -23.98 -13.02 -7.09
CA ASP A 277 -23.80 -14.33 -7.76
C ASP A 277 -25.13 -15.02 -8.18
N GLN A 278 -26.27 -14.36 -8.03
CA GLN A 278 -27.56 -14.89 -8.47
C GLN A 278 -27.75 -14.63 -9.96
N GLN A 279 -27.93 -15.69 -10.74
CA GLN A 279 -28.30 -15.57 -12.15
C GLN A 279 -29.61 -14.78 -12.28
N PRO A 280 -29.61 -13.66 -13.04
CA PRO A 280 -30.78 -12.84 -13.20
C PRO A 280 -31.86 -13.60 -14.00
N LYS A 281 -33.13 -13.30 -13.74
CA LYS A 281 -34.23 -13.84 -14.54
C LYS A 281 -34.23 -13.16 -15.91
N LEU A 282 -34.24 -13.96 -16.99
CA LEU A 282 -34.38 -13.46 -18.36
C LEU A 282 -35.74 -12.75 -18.52
N ASP A 283 -35.77 -11.71 -19.36
CA ASP A 283 -37.00 -10.99 -19.69
C ASP A 283 -37.75 -11.73 -20.82
N ARG A 284 -39.05 -11.47 -20.98
CA ARG A 284 -39.84 -11.95 -22.14
C ARG A 284 -39.81 -10.92 -23.25
N LEU A 285 -39.69 -11.39 -24.50
CA LEU A 285 -39.72 -10.53 -25.67
C LEU A 285 -41.08 -9.82 -25.78
N GLY A 286 -41.07 -8.51 -26.01
CA GLY A 286 -42.30 -7.69 -26.10
C GLY A 286 -42.98 -7.35 -24.76
N SER A 287 -42.41 -7.75 -23.62
CA SER A 287 -42.98 -7.36 -22.31
C SER A 287 -42.72 -5.89 -21.96
N GLN A 288 -43.74 -5.20 -21.43
CA GLN A 288 -43.59 -3.82 -20.93
C GLN A 288 -42.81 -3.72 -19.62
N ARG A 289 -42.44 -4.86 -19.01
CA ARG A 289 -41.71 -4.90 -17.74
C ARG A 289 -40.36 -4.18 -17.85
N TRP A 290 -39.60 -4.45 -18.91
CA TRP A 290 -38.32 -3.80 -19.17
C TRP A 290 -38.49 -2.29 -19.38
N GLN A 291 -39.47 -1.88 -20.20
CA GLN A 291 -39.74 -0.47 -20.47
C GLN A 291 -40.17 0.29 -19.20
N THR A 292 -41.01 -0.33 -18.36
CA THR A 292 -41.46 0.25 -17.09
C THR A 292 -40.30 0.36 -16.09
N ALA A 293 -39.46 -0.68 -16.00
CA ALA A 293 -38.27 -0.66 -15.16
C ALA A 293 -37.28 0.42 -15.64
N LYS A 294 -37.01 0.49 -16.94
CA LYS A 294 -36.18 1.52 -17.58
C LYS A 294 -36.72 2.92 -17.27
N LYS A 295 -38.02 3.17 -17.44
CA LYS A 295 -38.64 4.47 -17.13
C LYS A 295 -38.47 4.85 -15.65
N LYS A 296 -38.76 3.92 -14.72
CA LYS A 296 -38.60 4.15 -13.27
C LYS A 296 -37.15 4.43 -12.89
N VAL A 297 -36.20 3.72 -13.48
CA VAL A 297 -34.76 3.96 -13.26
C VAL A 297 -34.34 5.30 -13.85
N THR A 298 -34.79 5.65 -15.06
CA THR A 298 -34.52 6.96 -15.67
C THR A 298 -35.04 8.11 -14.80
N GLU A 299 -36.26 8.00 -14.26
CA GLU A 299 -36.82 8.99 -13.33
C GLU A 299 -35.99 9.10 -12.05
N ALA A 300 -35.57 7.97 -11.45
CA ALA A 300 -34.70 7.98 -10.27
C ALA A 300 -33.31 8.58 -10.57
N VAL A 301 -32.73 8.28 -11.74
CA VAL A 301 -31.47 8.88 -12.20
C VAL A 301 -31.62 10.38 -12.40
N TRP A 302 -32.75 10.82 -12.95
CA TRP A 302 -33.05 12.24 -13.15
C TRP A 302 -33.18 12.99 -11.83
N GLN A 303 -33.85 12.40 -10.83
CA GLN A 303 -33.92 12.98 -9.48
C GLN A 303 -32.53 13.13 -8.87
N VAL A 304 -31.69 12.10 -8.93
CA VAL A 304 -30.30 12.17 -8.44
C VAL A 304 -29.49 13.22 -9.21
N ALA A 305 -29.66 13.34 -10.53
CA ALA A 305 -28.98 14.34 -11.34
C ALA A 305 -29.42 15.77 -10.96
N GLN A 306 -30.72 16.00 -10.74
CA GLN A 306 -31.25 17.29 -10.28
C GLN A 306 -30.72 17.67 -8.89
N GLU A 307 -30.68 16.72 -7.95
CA GLU A 307 -30.12 16.95 -6.62
C GLU A 307 -28.62 17.33 -6.69
N LEU A 308 -27.85 16.60 -7.49
CA LEU A 308 -26.43 16.89 -7.69
C LEU A 308 -26.24 18.27 -8.33
N LEU A 309 -26.99 18.58 -9.40
CA LEU A 309 -26.92 19.86 -10.09
C LEU A 309 -27.30 21.03 -9.16
N ALA A 310 -28.27 20.83 -8.27
CA ALA A 310 -28.62 21.82 -7.24
C ALA A 310 -27.48 22.05 -6.23
N ILE A 311 -26.75 21.00 -5.84
CA ILE A 311 -25.56 21.13 -4.97
C ILE A 311 -24.47 21.93 -5.69
N TYR A 312 -24.16 21.62 -6.95
CA TYR A 312 -23.13 22.35 -7.71
C TYR A 312 -23.51 23.79 -8.04
N ALA A 313 -24.76 24.05 -8.39
CA ALA A 313 -25.25 25.41 -8.60
C ALA A 313 -25.09 26.27 -7.33
N ARG A 314 -25.37 25.69 -6.15
CA ARG A 314 -25.12 26.37 -4.86
C ARG A 314 -23.64 26.66 -4.63
N ARG A 315 -22.72 25.82 -5.12
CA ARG A 315 -21.26 25.99 -4.96
C ARG A 315 -20.69 27.03 -5.91
N GLU A 316 -21.13 27.08 -7.16
CA GLU A 316 -20.68 28.09 -8.13
C GLU A 316 -21.09 29.51 -7.73
N ILE A 317 -22.28 29.65 -7.12
CA ILE A 317 -22.79 30.96 -6.68
C ILE A 317 -22.08 31.45 -5.40
N ARG A 318 -21.53 30.52 -4.61
CA ARG A 318 -20.98 30.83 -3.29
C ARG A 318 -19.48 31.06 -3.36
N LYS A 319 -19.03 32.14 -2.74
CA LYS A 319 -17.60 32.33 -2.47
C LYS A 319 -17.19 31.37 -1.35
N GLY A 320 -16.30 30.43 -1.67
CA GLY A 320 -15.65 29.55 -0.70
C GLY A 320 -14.62 30.31 0.13
N HIS A 321 -13.97 29.57 1.03
CA HIS A 321 -12.78 30.09 1.70
C HIS A 321 -11.57 29.93 0.78
N CYS A 322 -10.77 30.99 0.66
CA CYS A 322 -9.52 30.94 -0.09
C CYS A 322 -8.37 30.84 0.93
N PHE A 323 -7.74 29.68 0.99
CA PHE A 323 -6.52 29.50 1.77
C PHE A 323 -5.37 30.32 1.14
N GLN A 324 -4.42 30.75 1.97
CA GLN A 324 -3.21 31.43 1.50
C GLN A 324 -2.30 30.45 0.75
N PRO A 325 -1.37 30.92 -0.10
CA PRO A 325 -0.35 30.05 -0.67
C PRO A 325 0.52 29.38 0.42
N PRO A 326 1.09 28.19 0.18
CA PRO A 326 1.91 27.48 1.15
C PRO A 326 3.09 28.31 1.71
N GLY A 327 3.21 28.36 3.03
CA GLY A 327 4.26 29.09 3.74
C GLY A 327 5.57 28.31 3.89
N ILE A 328 6.46 28.80 4.76
CA ILE A 328 7.75 28.17 5.06
C ILE A 328 7.56 26.85 5.81
N LEU A 329 6.69 26.83 6.82
CA LEU A 329 6.42 25.64 7.63
C LEU A 329 5.80 24.51 6.81
N PHE A 330 4.96 24.84 5.81
CA PHE A 330 4.45 23.84 4.87
C PHE A 330 5.59 23.17 4.08
N LYS A 331 6.60 23.94 3.65
CA LYS A 331 7.76 23.39 2.95
C LYS A 331 8.56 22.46 3.86
N GLU A 332 8.78 22.85 5.10
CA GLU A 332 9.44 21.98 6.10
C GLU A 332 8.69 20.66 6.30
N LEU A 333 7.35 20.68 6.36
CA LEU A 333 6.53 19.45 6.43
C LEU A 333 6.67 18.59 5.17
N ALA A 334 6.66 19.22 4.00
CA ALA A 334 6.81 18.54 2.72
C ALA A 334 8.19 17.87 2.61
N GLU A 335 9.24 18.54 3.10
CA GLU A 335 10.62 18.07 3.16
C GLU A 335 10.83 16.98 4.22
N SER A 336 10.06 16.99 5.30
CA SER A 336 10.09 15.95 6.32
C SER A 336 9.57 14.59 5.82
N PHE A 337 9.03 14.52 4.60
CA PHE A 337 8.49 13.30 4.03
C PHE A 337 9.60 12.31 3.64
N PRO A 338 9.64 11.11 4.22
CA PRO A 338 10.73 10.15 4.01
C PRO A 338 10.64 9.38 2.68
N TYR A 339 9.82 9.80 1.72
CA TYR A 339 9.71 9.17 0.39
C TYR A 339 9.83 10.21 -0.73
N ASP A 340 10.21 9.77 -1.93
CA ASP A 340 10.19 10.64 -3.11
C ASP A 340 8.83 10.51 -3.80
N GLU A 341 8.24 11.65 -4.14
CA GLU A 341 6.91 11.70 -4.73
C GLU A 341 6.93 11.19 -6.17
N THR A 342 5.89 10.45 -6.56
CA THR A 342 5.66 10.13 -7.97
C THR A 342 5.12 11.35 -8.71
N GLU A 343 5.26 11.38 -10.04
CA GLU A 343 4.70 12.45 -10.87
C GLU A 343 3.17 12.59 -10.67
N GLY A 344 2.47 11.46 -10.51
CA GLY A 344 1.04 11.46 -10.20
C GLY A 344 0.70 12.00 -8.81
N GLN A 345 1.53 11.70 -7.80
CA GLN A 345 1.38 12.26 -6.45
C GLN A 345 1.61 13.77 -6.44
N ALA A 346 2.73 14.24 -7.01
CA ALA A 346 3.06 15.65 -7.08
C ALA A 346 1.95 16.44 -7.79
N LYS A 347 1.46 15.93 -8.92
CA LYS A 347 0.33 16.53 -9.64
C LYS A 347 -0.96 16.57 -8.79
N ALA A 348 -1.30 15.50 -8.08
CA ALA A 348 -2.47 15.47 -7.22
C ALA A 348 -2.35 16.48 -6.05
N ILE A 349 -1.15 16.62 -5.48
CA ILE A 349 -0.86 17.59 -4.41
C ILE A 349 -1.02 19.02 -4.94
N ASP A 350 -0.42 19.33 -6.08
CA ASP A 350 -0.50 20.66 -6.70
C ASP A 350 -1.95 21.03 -7.04
N GLU A 351 -2.73 20.09 -7.58
CA GLU A 351 -4.15 20.29 -7.89
C GLU A 351 -4.98 20.54 -6.63
N VAL A 352 -4.78 19.75 -5.57
CA VAL A 352 -5.46 19.95 -4.28
C VAL A 352 -5.10 21.31 -3.67
N LEU A 353 -3.82 21.67 -3.66
CA LEU A 353 -3.37 22.96 -3.12
C LEU A 353 -3.94 24.14 -3.92
N LYS A 354 -3.98 24.02 -5.25
CA LYS A 354 -4.56 25.04 -6.12
C LYS A 354 -6.05 25.24 -5.84
N ASP A 355 -6.79 24.16 -5.62
CA ASP A 355 -8.22 24.25 -5.31
C ASP A 355 -8.46 24.87 -3.93
N LEU A 356 -7.66 24.50 -2.92
CA LEU A 356 -7.71 25.12 -1.59
C LEU A 356 -7.37 26.62 -1.64
N CYS A 357 -6.44 27.02 -2.50
CA CYS A 357 -6.11 28.43 -2.70
C CYS A 357 -7.07 29.15 -3.67
N SER A 358 -8.17 28.50 -4.07
CA SER A 358 -9.16 29.10 -4.97
C SER A 358 -10.30 29.76 -4.18
N GLY A 359 -11.03 30.68 -4.81
CA GLY A 359 -12.22 31.29 -4.21
C GLY A 359 -13.46 30.40 -4.24
N LYS A 360 -13.36 29.15 -4.71
CA LYS A 360 -14.48 28.21 -4.87
C LYS A 360 -14.31 27.02 -3.90
N PRO A 361 -15.39 26.52 -3.26
CA PRO A 361 -15.27 25.34 -2.42
C PRO A 361 -14.85 24.09 -3.21
N MET A 362 -13.75 23.45 -2.83
CA MET A 362 -13.16 22.25 -3.44
C MET A 362 -14.02 20.99 -3.25
N ASP A 363 -14.23 20.19 -4.31
CA ASP A 363 -14.75 18.81 -4.24
C ASP A 363 -13.91 17.85 -5.08
N ARG A 364 -12.75 17.48 -4.52
CA ARG A 364 -11.79 16.67 -5.26
C ARG A 364 -11.84 15.22 -4.84
N LEU A 365 -11.84 14.32 -5.82
CA LEU A 365 -11.62 12.90 -5.62
C LEU A 365 -10.19 12.54 -6.01
N VAL A 366 -9.43 12.00 -5.06
CA VAL A 366 -8.11 11.42 -5.32
C VAL A 366 -8.26 9.90 -5.36
N CYS A 367 -8.03 9.34 -6.54
CA CYS A 367 -8.08 7.90 -6.78
C CYS A 367 -6.66 7.38 -6.95
N GLY A 368 -6.31 6.31 -6.24
CA GLY A 368 -5.03 5.64 -6.37
C GLY A 368 -5.01 4.35 -5.59
N ASP A 369 -4.29 3.35 -6.06
CA ASP A 369 -4.28 2.03 -5.42
C ASP A 369 -3.71 2.09 -3.98
N VAL A 370 -3.93 1.03 -3.18
CA VAL A 370 -3.42 0.99 -1.80
C VAL A 370 -1.89 1.18 -1.79
N GLY A 371 -1.40 2.02 -0.87
CA GLY A 371 0.01 2.38 -0.80
C GLY A 371 0.50 3.38 -1.86
N TYR A 372 -0.37 3.94 -2.71
CA TYR A 372 0.03 4.97 -3.68
C TYR A 372 0.16 6.39 -3.08
N GLY A 373 0.28 6.49 -1.74
CA GLY A 373 0.51 7.76 -1.04
C GLY A 373 -0.66 8.73 -1.07
N LYS A 374 -1.91 8.26 -1.18
CA LYS A 374 -3.12 9.10 -1.01
C LYS A 374 -3.12 9.84 0.33
N THR A 375 -2.66 9.16 1.37
CA THR A 375 -2.54 9.73 2.72
C THR A 375 -1.58 10.92 2.73
N GLU A 376 -0.54 10.95 1.88
CA GLU A 376 0.36 12.11 1.80
C GLU A 376 -0.35 13.34 1.26
N VAL A 377 -1.17 13.16 0.23
CA VAL A 377 -2.00 14.23 -0.34
C VAL A 377 -2.91 14.81 0.75
N ALA A 378 -3.51 13.94 1.57
CA ALA A 378 -4.37 14.32 2.67
C ALA A 378 -3.63 15.02 3.82
N VAL A 379 -2.42 14.57 4.17
CA VAL A 379 -1.56 15.18 5.19
C VAL A 379 -1.20 16.62 4.79
N ARG A 380 -0.77 16.82 3.55
CA ARG A 380 -0.43 18.16 3.04
C ARG A 380 -1.66 19.08 2.99
N ALA A 381 -2.78 18.58 2.48
CA ALA A 381 -4.03 19.35 2.45
C ALA A 381 -4.50 19.75 3.86
N ALA A 382 -4.43 18.82 4.82
CA ALA A 382 -4.78 19.07 6.21
C ALA A 382 -3.89 20.13 6.84
N TYR A 383 -2.57 19.99 6.70
CA TYR A 383 -1.63 20.95 7.26
C TYR A 383 -1.82 22.35 6.67
N LYS A 384 -2.08 22.46 5.37
CA LYS A 384 -2.37 23.75 4.73
C LYS A 384 -3.58 24.45 5.34
N ALA A 385 -4.65 23.71 5.64
CA ALA A 385 -5.82 24.28 6.31
C ALA A 385 -5.52 24.70 7.75
N ILE A 386 -4.72 23.91 8.47
CA ILE A 386 -4.31 24.18 9.87
C ILE A 386 -3.38 25.39 9.97
N GLU A 387 -2.45 25.53 9.02
CA GLU A 387 -1.54 26.69 8.92
C GLU A 387 -2.30 28.03 8.84
N ASP A 388 -3.49 28.03 8.23
CA ASP A 388 -4.38 29.20 8.12
C ASP A 388 -5.37 29.33 9.31
N GLY A 389 -5.18 28.52 10.36
CA GLY A 389 -5.99 28.54 11.58
C GLY A 389 -7.37 27.91 11.44
N PHE A 390 -7.54 26.94 10.52
CA PHE A 390 -8.77 26.16 10.39
C PHE A 390 -8.63 24.76 10.99
N GLN A 391 -9.76 24.19 11.39
CA GLN A 391 -9.85 22.81 11.85
C GLN A 391 -10.11 21.86 10.68
N VAL A 392 -9.61 20.64 10.81
CA VAL A 392 -9.74 19.57 9.80
C VAL A 392 -10.44 18.36 10.41
N ALA A 393 -11.37 17.79 9.66
CA ALA A 393 -12.04 16.54 10.03
C ALA A 393 -11.67 15.43 9.05
N VAL A 394 -11.20 14.28 9.56
CA VAL A 394 -10.91 13.08 8.77
C VAL A 394 -11.91 12.00 9.11
N LEU A 395 -12.77 11.68 8.14
CA LEU A 395 -13.85 10.73 8.27
C LEU A 395 -13.47 9.40 7.62
N VAL A 396 -13.48 8.33 8.42
CA VAL A 396 -13.07 6.97 8.00
C VAL A 396 -14.14 5.93 8.35
N PRO A 397 -14.26 4.81 7.62
CA PRO A 397 -15.37 3.89 7.80
C PRO A 397 -15.21 2.99 9.02
N THR A 398 -13.97 2.67 9.39
CA THR A 398 -13.65 1.80 10.53
C THR A 398 -12.83 2.55 11.56
N THR A 399 -12.94 2.09 12.80
CA THR A 399 -12.19 2.56 13.97
C THR A 399 -10.71 2.26 13.89
N VAL A 400 -10.34 1.14 13.27
CA VAL A 400 -8.94 0.77 13.05
C VAL A 400 -8.29 1.74 12.07
N LEU A 401 -8.95 2.04 10.95
CA LEU A 401 -8.53 3.11 10.04
C LEU A 401 -8.43 4.46 10.78
N ALA A 402 -9.30 4.73 11.75
CA ALA A 402 -9.25 5.97 12.52
C ALA A 402 -7.97 6.07 13.37
N GLU A 403 -7.56 4.98 14.02
CA GLU A 403 -6.28 4.96 14.75
C GLU A 403 -5.09 5.01 13.80
N GLN A 404 -5.12 4.29 12.67
CA GLN A 404 -4.04 4.31 11.67
C GLN A 404 -3.81 5.71 11.11
N HIS A 405 -4.88 6.38 10.67
CA HIS A 405 -4.80 7.76 10.21
C HIS A 405 -4.34 8.68 11.34
N ALA A 406 -4.92 8.58 12.54
CA ALA A 406 -4.50 9.43 13.66
C ALA A 406 -3.02 9.25 14.03
N ALA A 407 -2.51 8.03 14.00
CA ALA A 407 -1.09 7.73 14.21
C ALA A 407 -0.23 8.37 13.12
N THR A 408 -0.61 8.20 11.85
CA THR A 408 0.09 8.79 10.69
C THR A 408 0.12 10.32 10.78
N PHE A 409 -1.02 10.96 11.09
CA PHE A 409 -1.10 12.41 11.25
C PHE A 409 -0.25 12.90 12.44
N ARG A 410 -0.28 12.21 13.59
CA ARG A 410 0.57 12.55 14.75
C ARG A 410 2.05 12.42 14.45
N GLU A 411 2.45 11.35 13.78
CA GLU A 411 3.84 11.13 13.39
C GLU A 411 4.31 12.26 12.46
N ARG A 412 3.51 12.56 11.44
CA ARG A 412 3.83 13.61 10.46
C ARG A 412 3.81 15.01 11.01
N PHE A 413 3.00 15.27 12.03
CA PHE A 413 2.94 16.57 12.70
C PHE A 413 3.82 16.64 13.96
N SER A 414 4.65 15.65 14.25
CA SER A 414 5.44 15.56 15.50
C SER A 414 6.46 16.69 15.72
N GLY A 415 6.76 17.50 14.69
CA GLY A 415 7.60 18.69 14.76
C GLY A 415 6.86 20.02 14.71
N PHE A 416 5.52 20.01 14.72
CA PHE A 416 4.68 21.19 14.54
C PHE A 416 3.70 21.34 15.72
N ASP A 417 3.26 22.57 15.97
CA ASP A 417 2.26 22.88 17.00
C ASP A 417 0.85 22.55 16.47
N VAL A 418 0.56 21.24 16.34
CA VAL A 418 -0.69 20.71 15.79
C VAL A 418 -1.24 19.61 16.68
N GLU A 419 -2.40 19.86 17.28
CA GLU A 419 -3.10 18.91 18.14
C GLU A 419 -3.99 17.97 17.31
N VAL A 420 -3.72 16.66 17.40
CA VAL A 420 -4.42 15.61 16.65
C VAL A 420 -5.20 14.69 17.60
N ALA A 421 -6.52 14.86 17.60
CA ALA A 421 -7.43 14.00 18.37
C ALA A 421 -7.98 12.85 17.51
N CYS A 422 -8.31 11.73 18.16
CA CYS A 422 -9.02 10.62 17.53
C CYS A 422 -10.27 10.27 18.35
N THR A 423 -11.44 10.28 17.71
CA THR A 423 -12.71 9.91 18.32
C THR A 423 -13.26 8.61 17.71
N ASN A 424 -13.14 7.53 18.45
CA ASN A 424 -13.65 6.21 18.10
C ASN A 424 -14.15 5.47 19.36
N ARG A 425 -14.49 4.19 19.21
CA ARG A 425 -15.06 3.40 20.32
C ARG A 425 -14.04 2.94 21.37
N PHE A 426 -12.74 3.15 21.13
CA PHE A 426 -11.67 2.87 22.10
C PHE A 426 -11.52 3.96 23.15
N ARG A 427 -11.95 5.19 22.84
CA ARG A 427 -11.91 6.29 23.82
C ARG A 427 -13.02 6.15 24.85
N SER A 428 -12.69 6.40 26.11
CA SER A 428 -13.67 6.41 27.20
C SER A 428 -14.70 7.51 27.01
N THR A 429 -15.88 7.37 27.63
CA THR A 429 -16.92 8.41 27.56
C THR A 429 -16.43 9.77 28.07
N LYS A 430 -15.48 9.77 29.02
CA LYS A 430 -14.86 11.00 29.54
C LYS A 430 -13.97 11.65 28.47
N GLU A 431 -13.03 10.89 27.90
CA GLU A 431 -12.14 11.35 26.82
C GLU A 431 -12.93 11.87 25.63
N GLN A 432 -13.97 11.16 25.20
CA GLN A 432 -14.82 11.61 24.09
C GLN A 432 -15.50 12.95 24.39
N LYS A 433 -15.92 13.19 25.64
CA LYS A 433 -16.52 14.48 26.03
C LYS A 433 -15.49 15.60 26.07
N ASP A 434 -14.28 15.30 26.53
CA ASP A 434 -13.18 16.27 26.55
C ASP A 434 -12.76 16.67 25.12
N ILE A 435 -12.59 15.70 24.21
CA ILE A 435 -12.31 15.97 22.78
C ILE A 435 -13.41 16.84 22.15
N VAL A 436 -14.69 16.55 22.44
CA VAL A 436 -15.81 17.35 21.90
C VAL A 436 -15.78 18.79 22.43
N ARG A 437 -15.42 18.99 23.70
CA ARG A 437 -15.27 20.32 24.31
C ARG A 437 -14.13 21.09 23.65
N GLU A 438 -12.95 20.47 23.56
CA GLU A 438 -11.74 21.07 22.99
C GLU A 438 -11.89 21.39 21.49
N LEU A 439 -12.62 20.54 20.75
CA LEU A 439 -12.94 20.79 19.35
C LEU A 439 -13.84 22.03 19.16
N LYS A 440 -14.78 22.24 20.09
CA LYS A 440 -15.67 23.42 20.08
C LYS A 440 -14.92 24.69 20.49
N GLU A 441 -13.94 24.57 21.39
CA GLU A 441 -13.09 25.67 21.86
C GLU A 441 -11.98 26.04 20.86
N GLY A 442 -11.63 25.12 19.94
CA GLY A 442 -10.61 25.33 18.92
C GLY A 442 -9.22 24.79 19.28
N HIS A 443 -9.09 24.10 20.42
CA HIS A 443 -7.82 23.54 20.88
C HIS A 443 -7.36 22.33 20.07
N VAL A 444 -8.29 21.60 19.45
CA VAL A 444 -7.98 20.49 18.54
C VAL A 444 -7.95 21.00 17.10
N ASN A 445 -6.81 20.90 16.44
CA ASN A 445 -6.65 21.31 15.04
C ASN A 445 -7.17 20.25 14.06
N LEU A 446 -6.89 18.98 14.32
CA LEU A 446 -7.33 17.86 13.48
C LEU A 446 -8.02 16.78 14.31
N VAL A 447 -9.20 16.34 13.86
CA VAL A 447 -9.90 15.20 14.45
C VAL A 447 -10.09 14.09 13.43
N VAL A 448 -9.63 12.89 13.79
CA VAL A 448 -9.90 11.66 13.03
C VAL A 448 -11.03 10.90 13.71
N GLY A 449 -11.98 10.37 12.94
CA GLY A 449 -13.06 9.60 13.54
C GLY A 449 -13.96 8.91 12.55
N THR A 450 -14.83 8.06 13.08
CA THR A 450 -15.82 7.33 12.27
C THR A 450 -17.07 8.17 12.06
N HIS A 451 -18.17 7.53 11.63
CA HIS A 451 -19.50 8.15 11.47
C HIS A 451 -19.98 8.99 12.67
N ARG A 452 -19.41 8.81 13.87
CA ARG A 452 -19.67 9.68 15.03
C ARG A 452 -19.35 11.15 14.76
N LEU A 453 -18.36 11.47 13.93
CA LEU A 453 -18.07 12.86 13.53
C LEU A 453 -19.25 13.54 12.83
N LEU A 454 -20.18 12.77 12.25
CA LEU A 454 -21.40 13.26 11.60
C LEU A 454 -22.59 13.39 12.58
N SER A 455 -22.36 13.23 13.89
CA SER A 455 -23.39 13.40 14.91
C SER A 455 -23.62 14.88 15.23
N LYS A 456 -24.84 15.23 15.65
CA LYS A 456 -25.19 16.63 16.00
C LYS A 456 -24.41 17.16 17.22
N SER A 457 -23.82 16.27 18.02
CA SER A 457 -23.03 16.62 19.20
C SER A 457 -21.64 17.14 18.86
N ILE A 458 -21.16 16.93 17.62
CA ILE A 458 -19.85 17.40 17.18
C ILE A 458 -20.04 18.78 16.56
N VAL A 459 -19.42 19.79 17.18
CA VAL A 459 -19.44 21.18 16.73
C VAL A 459 -17.99 21.65 16.64
N PHE A 460 -17.62 22.13 15.47
CA PHE A 460 -16.32 22.73 15.21
C PHE A 460 -16.38 24.24 15.44
N GLN A 461 -15.31 24.83 15.95
CA GLN A 461 -15.16 26.29 15.99
C GLN A 461 -15.02 26.84 14.57
N LYS A 462 -14.14 26.25 13.75
CA LYS A 462 -13.80 26.75 12.41
C LYS A 462 -13.38 25.62 11.46
N LEU A 463 -14.32 24.76 11.07
CA LEU A 463 -14.05 23.67 10.11
C LEU A 463 -13.74 24.24 8.72
N GLY A 464 -12.54 23.97 8.20
CA GLY A 464 -12.09 24.41 6.88
C GLY A 464 -11.99 23.29 5.85
N LEU A 465 -11.69 22.06 6.27
CA LEU A 465 -11.50 20.92 5.36
C LEU A 465 -12.09 19.63 5.94
N LEU A 466 -12.85 18.91 5.12
CA LEU A 466 -13.33 17.56 5.39
C LEU A 466 -12.63 16.57 4.46
N ILE A 467 -11.87 15.64 5.04
CA ILE A 467 -11.25 14.52 4.32
C ILE A 467 -12.12 13.28 4.54
N VAL A 468 -12.52 12.61 3.47
CA VAL A 468 -13.32 11.38 3.53
C VAL A 468 -12.54 10.25 2.87
N ASP A 469 -12.18 9.23 3.64
CA ASP A 469 -11.51 8.05 3.11
C ASP A 469 -12.49 6.89 2.93
N GLU A 470 -12.35 6.15 1.83
CA GLU A 470 -13.20 5.02 1.46
C GLU A 470 -14.71 5.30 1.58
N GLU A 471 -15.17 6.42 0.98
CA GLU A 471 -16.57 6.91 1.02
C GLU A 471 -17.60 5.80 0.71
N HIS A 472 -17.23 4.85 -0.14
CA HIS A 472 -18.11 3.78 -0.57
C HIS A 472 -18.62 2.88 0.57
N ARG A 473 -17.82 2.71 1.63
CA ARG A 473 -18.15 1.89 2.81
C ARG A 473 -19.15 2.56 3.77
N PHE A 474 -19.48 3.83 3.57
CA PHE A 474 -20.46 4.53 4.40
C PHE A 474 -21.91 4.20 3.99
N GLY A 475 -22.77 4.03 5.00
CA GLY A 475 -24.21 3.86 4.82
C GLY A 475 -24.89 5.09 4.21
N VAL A 476 -26.09 4.89 3.66
CA VAL A 476 -26.86 5.92 2.94
C VAL A 476 -27.09 7.17 3.79
N SER A 477 -27.47 7.00 5.07
CA SER A 477 -27.72 8.13 5.99
C SER A 477 -26.47 8.98 6.27
N HIS A 478 -25.29 8.36 6.29
CA HIS A 478 -24.01 9.05 6.48
C HIS A 478 -23.65 9.84 5.22
N LYS A 479 -23.82 9.25 4.03
CA LYS A 479 -23.61 9.91 2.74
C LYS A 479 -24.46 11.16 2.58
N GLU A 480 -25.72 11.13 3.00
CA GLU A 480 -26.60 12.31 2.98
C GLU A 480 -26.11 13.46 3.88
N LYS A 481 -25.51 13.14 5.04
CA LYS A 481 -24.91 14.17 5.91
C LYS A 481 -23.62 14.75 5.31
N ILE A 482 -22.79 13.90 4.71
CA ILE A 482 -21.57 14.35 4.00
C ILE A 482 -21.96 15.28 2.84
N LYS A 483 -22.99 14.94 2.06
CA LYS A 483 -23.52 15.81 0.99
C LYS A 483 -23.94 17.19 1.48
N LYS A 484 -24.51 17.30 2.68
CA LYS A 484 -24.88 18.60 3.27
C LYS A 484 -23.64 19.42 3.62
N LEU A 485 -22.64 18.81 4.26
CA LEU A 485 -21.38 19.47 4.60
C LEU A 485 -20.58 19.90 3.35
N ARG A 486 -20.65 19.13 2.26
CA ARG A 486 -20.03 19.47 0.96
C ARG A 486 -20.49 20.81 0.37
N ALA A 487 -21.64 21.33 0.79
CA ALA A 487 -22.13 22.62 0.30
C ALA A 487 -21.43 23.81 0.99
N ASP A 488 -20.84 23.60 2.17
CA ASP A 488 -20.32 24.66 3.04
C ASP A 488 -18.78 24.63 3.19
N VAL A 489 -18.16 23.46 3.03
CA VAL A 489 -16.75 23.20 3.40
C VAL A 489 -16.00 22.56 2.23
N ASP A 490 -14.70 22.81 2.11
CA ASP A 490 -13.83 22.09 1.18
C ASP A 490 -13.78 20.59 1.51
N VAL A 491 -13.93 19.74 0.49
CA VAL A 491 -13.98 18.28 0.68
C VAL A 491 -12.98 17.58 -0.22
N LEU A 492 -12.13 16.77 0.41
CA LEU A 492 -11.18 15.87 -0.24
C LEU A 492 -11.64 14.43 -0.02
N THR A 493 -11.93 13.69 -1.08
CA THR A 493 -12.30 12.27 -0.97
C THR A 493 -11.14 11.40 -1.46
N LEU A 494 -10.77 10.37 -0.70
CA LEU A 494 -9.75 9.38 -1.05
C LEU A 494 -10.42 8.04 -1.33
N THR A 495 -9.98 7.34 -2.37
CA THR A 495 -10.48 5.98 -2.68
C THR A 495 -9.39 5.12 -3.31
N ALA A 496 -9.34 3.84 -2.93
CA ALA A 496 -8.53 2.83 -3.63
C ALA A 496 -9.11 2.46 -5.00
N THR A 497 -10.42 2.28 -5.06
CA THR A 497 -11.12 1.82 -6.25
C THR A 497 -11.99 2.94 -6.84
N PRO A 498 -11.85 3.27 -8.13
CA PRO A 498 -12.80 4.15 -8.78
C PRO A 498 -14.08 3.36 -9.04
N ILE A 499 -15.14 3.62 -8.27
CA ILE A 499 -16.46 3.06 -8.58
C ILE A 499 -16.88 3.57 -9.97
N PRO A 500 -17.37 2.70 -10.89
CA PRO A 500 -17.77 3.09 -12.24
C PRO A 500 -18.70 4.32 -12.27
N ARG A 501 -19.61 4.43 -11.30
CA ARG A 501 -20.54 5.57 -11.16
C ARG A 501 -19.85 6.88 -10.75
N THR A 502 -18.83 6.82 -9.89
CA THR A 502 -18.06 8.00 -9.46
C THR A 502 -17.07 8.44 -10.54
N LEU A 503 -16.51 7.47 -11.26
CA LEU A 503 -15.69 7.70 -12.45
C LEU A 503 -16.54 8.33 -13.57
N GLN A 504 -17.74 7.83 -13.83
CA GLN A 504 -18.68 8.39 -14.80
C GLN A 504 -19.07 9.84 -14.49
N MET A 505 -19.30 10.19 -13.22
CA MET A 505 -19.58 11.58 -12.82
C MET A 505 -18.36 12.51 -12.99
N SER A 506 -17.15 12.00 -12.72
CA SER A 506 -15.92 12.76 -12.92
C SER A 506 -15.64 12.98 -14.43
N LEU A 507 -15.91 11.96 -15.26
CA LEU A 507 -15.81 12.04 -16.72
C LEU A 507 -16.79 13.03 -17.36
N LEU A 508 -17.92 13.32 -16.70
CA LEU A 508 -18.88 14.35 -17.14
C LEU A 508 -18.46 15.77 -16.73
N GLY A 509 -17.27 15.95 -16.12
CA GLY A 509 -16.76 17.25 -15.67
C GLY A 509 -17.50 17.81 -14.46
N ILE A 510 -18.31 16.97 -13.78
CA ILE A 510 -19.10 17.38 -12.62
C ILE A 510 -18.26 17.36 -11.35
N ARG A 511 -17.24 16.49 -11.27
CA ARG A 511 -16.35 16.33 -10.12
C ARG A 511 -14.89 16.33 -10.55
N ASP A 512 -14.04 17.09 -9.87
CA ASP A 512 -12.62 17.11 -10.14
C ASP A 512 -11.96 15.81 -9.65
N LEU A 513 -11.20 15.16 -10.54
CA LEU A 513 -10.58 13.86 -10.31
C LEU A 513 -9.07 13.95 -10.53
N SER A 514 -8.32 13.55 -9.51
CA SER A 514 -6.88 13.31 -9.61
C SER A 514 -6.62 11.82 -9.53
N VAL A 515 -6.02 11.25 -10.59
CA VAL A 515 -5.65 9.83 -10.64
C VAL A 515 -4.15 9.69 -10.37
N ILE A 516 -3.82 8.96 -9.31
CA ILE A 516 -2.46 8.50 -9.02
C ILE A 516 -2.36 7.08 -9.60
N SER A 517 -1.80 6.95 -10.81
CA SER A 517 -1.67 5.67 -11.50
C SER A 517 -0.32 4.98 -11.26
N SER A 518 0.68 5.73 -10.79
CA SER A 518 2.05 5.24 -10.65
C SER A 518 2.32 4.79 -9.20
N PRO A 519 2.64 3.49 -8.97
CA PRO A 519 3.05 3.02 -7.64
C PRO A 519 4.34 3.73 -7.20
N PRO A 520 4.54 3.92 -5.88
CA PRO A 520 5.84 4.30 -5.35
C PRO A 520 6.89 3.25 -5.72
N ARG A 521 8.10 3.72 -5.98
CA ARG A 521 9.21 2.95 -6.55
C ARG A 521 9.61 1.72 -5.72
N GLN A 522 9.30 1.73 -4.42
CA GLN A 522 9.63 0.66 -3.47
C GLN A 522 8.60 -0.48 -3.43
N ARG A 523 7.42 -0.33 -4.07
CA ARG A 523 6.39 -1.38 -4.11
C ARG A 523 6.85 -2.51 -5.04
N ARG A 524 7.37 -3.59 -4.46
CA ARG A 524 7.62 -4.83 -5.19
C ARG A 524 6.29 -5.49 -5.52
N ALA A 525 6.17 -6.04 -6.71
CA ALA A 525 5.02 -6.86 -7.05
C ALA A 525 4.93 -8.03 -6.06
N VAL A 526 3.74 -8.29 -5.55
CA VAL A 526 3.48 -9.44 -4.69
C VAL A 526 3.70 -10.71 -5.53
N LYS A 527 4.54 -11.62 -5.03
CA LYS A 527 4.73 -12.92 -5.68
C LYS A 527 3.56 -13.81 -5.32
N THR A 528 2.72 -14.12 -6.29
CA THR A 528 1.54 -14.99 -6.10
C THR A 528 1.88 -16.41 -6.51
N PHE A 529 1.64 -17.37 -5.61
CA PHE A 529 1.81 -18.79 -5.85
C PHE A 529 0.46 -19.50 -5.74
N LEU A 530 0.14 -20.36 -6.71
CA LEU A 530 -1.02 -21.24 -6.66
C LEU A 530 -0.53 -22.66 -6.36
N ALA A 531 -0.89 -23.18 -5.20
CA ALA A 531 -0.54 -24.52 -4.75
C ALA A 531 -1.78 -25.25 -4.23
N ARG A 532 -1.71 -26.59 -4.21
CA ARG A 532 -2.67 -27.39 -3.44
C ARG A 532 -2.42 -27.13 -1.94
N HIS A 533 -3.43 -27.44 -1.12
CA HIS A 533 -3.28 -27.34 0.32
C HIS A 533 -2.24 -28.36 0.79
N ASP A 534 -1.17 -27.85 1.39
CA ASP A 534 -0.01 -28.59 1.88
C ASP A 534 0.49 -27.91 3.16
N ASP A 535 0.53 -28.67 4.24
CA ASP A 535 0.90 -28.21 5.58
C ASP A 535 2.36 -27.75 5.65
N LEU A 536 3.27 -28.37 4.89
CA LEU A 536 4.68 -28.00 4.84
C LEU A 536 4.88 -26.65 4.14
N VAL A 537 4.13 -26.41 3.05
CA VAL A 537 4.15 -25.12 2.34
C VAL A 537 3.62 -24.00 3.23
N ILE A 538 2.54 -24.26 3.97
CA ILE A 538 1.99 -23.29 4.94
C ILE A 538 3.02 -23.02 6.04
N ARG A 539 3.62 -24.07 6.62
CA ARG A 539 4.63 -23.96 7.68
C ARG A 539 5.85 -23.15 7.21
N GLU A 540 6.37 -23.44 6.01
CA GLU A 540 7.51 -22.71 5.43
C GLU A 540 7.16 -21.24 5.18
N ALA A 541 6.00 -20.96 4.57
CA ALA A 541 5.57 -19.59 4.30
C ALA A 541 5.42 -18.76 5.58
N VAL A 542 4.87 -19.38 6.64
CA VAL A 542 4.76 -18.75 7.96
C VAL A 542 6.13 -18.57 8.60
N GLN A 543 6.98 -19.60 8.64
CA GLN A 543 8.31 -19.50 9.26
C GLN A 543 9.18 -18.44 8.59
N GLN A 544 9.19 -18.38 7.25
CA GLN A 544 9.91 -17.36 6.50
C GLN A 544 9.42 -15.94 6.85
N GLU A 545 8.13 -15.77 7.15
CA GLU A 545 7.57 -14.49 7.60
C GLU A 545 8.05 -14.13 9.00
N LEU A 546 8.00 -15.08 9.93
CA LEU A 546 8.35 -14.85 11.32
C LEU A 546 9.85 -14.61 11.49
N GLU A 547 10.70 -15.30 10.72
CA GLU A 547 12.15 -15.07 10.68
C GLU A 547 12.53 -13.64 10.25
N ARG A 548 11.70 -13.00 9.41
CA ARG A 548 11.88 -11.59 9.02
C ARG A 548 11.19 -10.60 9.95
N GLY A 549 10.65 -11.06 11.08
CA GLY A 549 9.90 -10.24 12.04
C GLY A 549 8.54 -9.75 11.52
N GLY A 550 8.03 -10.38 10.45
CA GLY A 550 6.74 -10.02 9.86
C GLY A 550 5.56 -10.75 10.50
N GLN A 551 4.38 -10.52 9.93
CA GLN A 551 3.11 -11.10 10.38
C GLN A 551 2.38 -11.73 9.19
N VAL A 552 1.52 -12.71 9.45
CA VAL A 552 0.82 -13.48 8.42
C VAL A 552 -0.69 -13.28 8.51
N PHE A 553 -1.33 -13.00 7.38
CA PHE A 553 -2.77 -13.17 7.23
C PHE A 553 -3.09 -14.58 6.74
N PHE A 554 -3.92 -15.30 7.48
CA PHE A 554 -4.47 -16.58 7.02
C PHE A 554 -5.97 -16.44 6.78
N VAL A 555 -6.38 -16.36 5.51
CA VAL A 555 -7.77 -16.15 5.14
C VAL A 555 -8.50 -17.49 5.02
N HIS A 556 -9.51 -17.68 5.86
CA HIS A 556 -10.44 -18.81 5.77
C HIS A 556 -11.88 -18.30 5.82
N ASN A 557 -12.54 -18.23 4.65
CA ASN A 557 -13.86 -17.62 4.51
C ASN A 557 -15.03 -18.53 4.97
N ARG A 558 -14.92 -19.12 6.18
CA ARG A 558 -15.98 -19.94 6.79
C ARG A 558 -15.89 -19.92 8.32
N VAL A 559 -16.73 -19.11 8.96
CA VAL A 559 -16.76 -18.94 10.43
C VAL A 559 -16.93 -20.26 11.18
N LYS A 560 -17.74 -21.20 10.66
CA LYS A 560 -17.99 -22.49 11.34
C LYS A 560 -16.73 -23.34 11.56
N SER A 561 -15.72 -23.22 10.70
CA SER A 561 -14.50 -24.04 10.74
C SER A 561 -13.24 -23.23 11.07
N ILE A 562 -13.34 -21.92 11.26
CA ILE A 562 -12.18 -21.04 11.43
C ILE A 562 -11.35 -21.38 12.67
N HIS A 563 -11.99 -21.73 13.79
CA HIS A 563 -11.29 -22.12 15.02
C HIS A 563 -10.52 -23.43 14.85
N ARG A 564 -11.10 -24.41 14.15
CA ARG A 564 -10.41 -25.67 13.83
C ARG A 564 -9.18 -25.44 12.95
N ILE A 565 -9.28 -24.53 11.97
CA ILE A 565 -8.13 -24.14 11.15
C ILE A 565 -7.05 -23.46 12.00
N ALA A 566 -7.44 -22.59 12.94
CA ALA A 566 -6.49 -21.94 13.84
C ALA A 566 -5.74 -22.96 14.72
N GLU A 567 -6.44 -23.95 15.29
CA GLU A 567 -5.82 -25.05 16.03
C GLU A 567 -4.85 -25.87 15.16
N GLN A 568 -5.19 -26.11 13.89
CA GLN A 568 -4.28 -26.78 12.95
C GLN A 568 -3.02 -25.95 12.69
N ILE A 569 -3.14 -24.64 12.48
CA ILE A 569 -1.99 -23.75 12.28
C ILE A 569 -1.13 -23.69 13.55
N GLU A 570 -1.73 -23.71 14.73
CA GLU A 570 -1.03 -23.75 16.02
C GLU A 570 -0.20 -25.03 16.17
N GLN A 571 -0.72 -26.17 15.70
CA GLN A 571 0.04 -27.42 15.65
C GLN A 571 1.22 -27.37 14.66
N LEU A 572 1.04 -26.70 13.52
CA LEU A 572 2.09 -26.57 12.50
C LEU A 572 3.20 -25.60 12.93
N VAL A 573 2.86 -24.54 13.69
CA VAL A 573 3.78 -23.47 14.08
C VAL A 573 3.57 -23.12 15.57
N PRO A 574 4.01 -23.97 16.51
CA PRO A 574 3.70 -23.84 17.94
C PRO A 574 4.33 -22.62 18.63
N HIS A 575 5.29 -21.97 17.99
CA HIS A 575 5.96 -20.78 18.51
C HIS A 575 5.27 -19.47 18.11
N ALA A 576 4.28 -19.51 17.22
CA ALA A 576 3.61 -18.32 16.71
C ALA A 576 2.40 -17.93 17.57
N ARG A 577 2.22 -16.63 17.82
CA ARG A 577 1.05 -16.09 18.52
C ARG A 577 -0.11 -15.96 17.52
N ILE A 578 -1.16 -16.77 17.69
CA ILE A 578 -2.28 -16.84 16.75
C ILE A 578 -3.53 -16.20 17.35
N ALA A 579 -4.25 -15.41 16.54
CA ALA A 579 -5.58 -14.93 16.90
C ALA A 579 -6.59 -15.15 15.77
N VAL A 580 -7.87 -15.25 16.14
CA VAL A 580 -8.98 -15.47 15.21
C VAL A 580 -9.87 -14.24 15.13
N ALA A 581 -10.14 -13.77 13.92
CA ALA A 581 -10.97 -12.59 13.68
C ALA A 581 -12.04 -12.84 12.60
N HIS A 582 -13.32 -12.70 12.95
CA HIS A 582 -14.43 -12.85 12.00
C HIS A 582 -15.60 -11.91 12.25
N GLY A 583 -16.40 -11.63 11.21
CA GLY A 583 -17.45 -10.61 11.25
C GLY A 583 -18.63 -10.88 12.20
N GLN A 584 -18.82 -12.14 12.64
CA GLN A 584 -19.83 -12.50 13.66
C GLN A 584 -19.39 -12.21 15.10
N MET A 585 -18.14 -11.82 15.33
CA MET A 585 -17.66 -11.49 16.67
C MET A 585 -18.30 -10.18 17.15
N PRO A 586 -18.49 -10.01 18.48
CA PRO A 586 -18.85 -8.72 19.04
C PRO A 586 -17.86 -7.65 18.57
N GLY A 587 -18.36 -6.51 18.10
CA GLY A 587 -17.52 -5.48 17.47
C GLY A 587 -16.32 -5.07 18.33
N LYS A 588 -16.51 -4.88 19.64
CA LYS A 588 -15.42 -4.54 20.58
C LYS A 588 -14.31 -5.61 20.58
N HIS A 589 -14.68 -6.88 20.68
CA HIS A 589 -13.71 -7.98 20.73
C HIS A 589 -12.93 -8.14 19.42
N LEU A 590 -13.63 -8.02 18.28
CA LEU A 590 -12.97 -8.04 16.97
C LEU A 590 -11.91 -6.94 16.86
N GLU A 591 -12.23 -5.76 17.37
CA GLU A 591 -11.35 -4.61 17.37
C GLU A 591 -10.12 -4.78 18.24
N ASP A 592 -10.30 -5.29 19.46
CA ASP A 592 -9.21 -5.53 20.40
C ASP A 592 -8.17 -6.47 19.76
N ILE A 593 -8.64 -7.53 19.08
CA ILE A 593 -7.78 -8.45 18.32
C ILE A 593 -7.06 -7.74 17.16
N MET A 594 -7.76 -6.88 16.42
CA MET A 594 -7.15 -6.13 15.32
C MET A 594 -6.06 -5.17 15.82
N VAL A 595 -6.26 -4.52 16.97
CA VAL A 595 -5.26 -3.65 17.59
C VAL A 595 -4.06 -4.45 18.07
N SER A 596 -4.27 -5.57 18.75
CA SER A 596 -3.18 -6.49 19.14
C SER A 596 -2.39 -6.97 17.92
N PHE A 597 -3.07 -7.26 16.80
CA PHE A 597 -2.38 -7.60 15.56
C PHE A 597 -1.58 -6.40 15.00
N ILE A 598 -2.13 -5.18 14.98
CA ILE A 598 -1.37 -3.99 14.54
C ILE A 598 -0.15 -3.70 15.43
N ASN A 599 -0.27 -3.90 16.74
CA ASN A 599 0.80 -3.70 17.71
C ASN A 599 1.84 -4.83 17.73
N HIS A 600 1.74 -5.82 16.83
CA HIS A 600 2.63 -6.98 16.78
C HIS A 600 2.59 -7.83 18.07
N GLU A 601 1.44 -7.85 18.76
CA GLU A 601 1.18 -8.76 19.88
C GLU A 601 0.72 -10.15 19.37
N VAL A 602 0.27 -10.21 18.13
CA VAL A 602 -0.19 -11.43 17.43
C VAL A 602 0.61 -11.56 16.14
N ASP A 603 1.15 -12.74 15.87
CA ASP A 603 1.97 -13.01 14.68
C ASP A 603 1.13 -13.44 13.48
N ILE A 604 0.07 -14.23 13.72
CA ILE A 604 -0.78 -14.80 12.67
C ILE A 604 -2.24 -14.45 12.96
N LEU A 605 -2.88 -13.76 12.01
CA LEU A 605 -4.30 -13.47 12.07
C LEU A 605 -5.08 -14.44 11.16
N VAL A 606 -5.80 -15.37 11.77
CA VAL A 606 -6.72 -16.26 11.06
C VAL A 606 -8.06 -15.55 10.92
N SER A 607 -8.40 -15.12 9.71
CA SER A 607 -9.56 -14.26 9.49
C SER A 607 -10.46 -14.68 8.34
N THR A 608 -11.72 -14.19 8.36
CA THR A 608 -12.55 -14.18 7.14
C THR A 608 -12.13 -13.01 6.23
N THR A 609 -12.89 -12.73 5.17
CA THR A 609 -12.68 -11.57 4.27
C THR A 609 -12.85 -10.20 4.92
N ILE A 610 -12.99 -10.14 6.26
CA ILE A 610 -13.09 -8.88 6.99
C ILE A 610 -11.81 -8.02 6.88
N ILE A 611 -10.67 -8.62 6.53
CA ILE A 611 -9.40 -7.90 6.34
C ILE A 611 -9.36 -7.08 5.05
N GLU A 612 -10.31 -7.30 4.12
CA GLU A 612 -10.52 -6.47 2.93
C GLU A 612 -10.86 -5.00 3.27
N SER A 613 -11.09 -4.69 4.54
CA SER A 613 -11.53 -3.38 5.04
C SER A 613 -10.50 -2.24 4.98
N GLY A 614 -9.53 -2.28 4.06
CA GLY A 614 -8.51 -1.22 3.93
C GLY A 614 -7.53 -1.18 5.11
N LEU A 615 -7.34 -2.31 5.80
CA LEU A 615 -6.36 -2.42 6.88
C LEU A 615 -4.96 -2.50 6.29
N ASP A 616 -4.21 -1.40 6.36
CA ASP A 616 -2.80 -1.38 5.95
C ASP A 616 -1.93 -1.74 7.16
N ILE A 617 -1.35 -2.94 7.17
CA ILE A 617 -0.50 -3.43 8.25
C ILE A 617 0.90 -3.65 7.67
N PRO A 618 1.85 -2.71 7.87
CA PRO A 618 3.16 -2.73 7.21
C PRO A 618 3.97 -4.00 7.48
N ASN A 619 3.75 -4.61 8.65
CA ASN A 619 4.45 -5.82 9.07
C ASN A 619 3.79 -7.09 8.53
N ALA A 620 2.55 -7.04 8.04
CA ALA A 620 1.84 -8.19 7.51
C ALA A 620 2.15 -8.39 6.01
N ASN A 621 3.28 -9.05 5.73
CA ASN A 621 3.83 -9.13 4.37
C ASN A 621 3.58 -10.47 3.66
N THR A 622 2.88 -11.41 4.30
CA THR A 622 2.43 -12.68 3.69
C THR A 622 0.95 -12.90 3.93
N ILE A 623 0.23 -13.29 2.86
CA ILE A 623 -1.17 -13.68 2.90
C ILE A 623 -1.32 -15.11 2.36
N ILE A 624 -1.97 -15.97 3.13
CA ILE A 624 -2.30 -17.34 2.76
C ILE A 624 -3.82 -17.42 2.63
N ILE A 625 -4.30 -17.74 1.42
CA ILE A 625 -5.73 -17.82 1.14
C ILE A 625 -6.14 -19.29 1.07
N ASN A 626 -6.81 -19.77 2.12
CA ASN A 626 -7.38 -21.11 2.14
C ASN A 626 -8.69 -21.12 1.35
N ARG A 627 -8.89 -22.15 0.51
CA ARG A 627 -10.04 -22.29 -0.39
C ARG A 627 -10.22 -21.07 -1.31
N ALA A 628 -9.14 -20.67 -2.00
CA ALA A 628 -9.17 -19.60 -3.00
C ALA A 628 -10.21 -19.86 -4.12
N ASP A 629 -10.59 -21.12 -4.35
CA ASP A 629 -11.67 -21.53 -5.26
C ASP A 629 -13.06 -20.95 -4.93
N ARG A 630 -13.24 -20.44 -3.70
CA ARG A 630 -14.52 -19.89 -3.21
C ARG A 630 -14.52 -18.37 -3.07
N ILE A 631 -13.55 -17.68 -3.66
CA ILE A 631 -13.41 -16.22 -3.61
C ILE A 631 -13.56 -15.68 -5.04
N GLY A 632 -14.24 -14.54 -5.18
CA GLY A 632 -14.34 -13.83 -6.46
C GLY A 632 -12.98 -13.30 -6.91
N LEU A 633 -12.85 -12.97 -8.19
CA LEU A 633 -11.63 -12.36 -8.74
C LEU A 633 -11.39 -10.92 -8.25
N ALA A 634 -12.44 -10.25 -7.76
CA ALA A 634 -12.46 -8.84 -7.39
C ALA A 634 -12.25 -8.62 -5.90
#